data_AF-A0A2P8I0X1-F1
#
_entry.id   AF-A0A2P8I0X1-F1
#
_cell.length_a   1.000
_cell.length_b   1.000
_cell.length_c   1.000
_cell.angle_alpha   90.00
_cell.angle_beta   90.00
_cell.angle_gamma   90.00
#
_symmetry.space_group_name_H-M   'P 1'
#
loop_
_entity.id
_entity.type
_entity.pdbx_description
1 polymer ?
#
loop_
_entity_poly.entity_id
_entity_poly.type
_entity_poly.pdbx_seq_one_letter_code
_entity_poly.pdbx_strand_id
1 'polypeptide(L)'
;MPDEYLVGHWSDRELYPHDPEYSELAFQADGTGWTYWCSWSTAFTVERFRWRETAAGVLEVRLVVLLSGTWSVVDGRTRHEVEDRQPLATTSSPTYRITDEPPTLELDRPLDTDLGGTRFTLLSREAVDPVPAHR
;
A
#
# COMPACT_ATOMS: atom_id res chain seq x y z
N MET A 1 16.31 -6.05 11.79
CA MET A 1 16.27 -4.63 11.39
C MET A 1 15.52 -4.61 10.08
N PRO A 2 14.51 -3.75 9.88
CA PRO A 2 13.78 -3.71 8.61
C PRO A 2 14.73 -3.39 7.47
N ASP A 3 14.53 -4.02 6.31
CA ASP A 3 15.23 -3.65 5.07
C ASP A 3 14.93 -2.17 4.75
N GLU A 4 15.94 -1.33 4.90
CA GLU A 4 15.82 0.12 4.69
C GLU A 4 15.49 0.46 3.22
N TYR A 5 15.80 -0.44 2.28
CA TYR A 5 15.44 -0.25 0.87
C TYR A 5 13.95 -0.44 0.63
N LEU A 6 13.26 -1.23 1.45
CA LEU A 6 11.82 -1.45 1.36
C LEU A 6 11.01 -0.29 1.95
N VAL A 7 11.58 0.43 2.93
CA VAL A 7 10.92 1.59 3.55
C VAL A 7 10.73 2.70 2.52
N GLY A 8 9.47 3.12 2.36
CA GLY A 8 9.06 4.10 1.37
C GLY A 8 7.60 3.94 0.95
N HIS A 9 7.17 4.84 0.07
CA HIS A 9 5.89 4.86 -0.63
C HIS A 9 6.12 4.41 -2.07
N TRP A 10 5.36 3.40 -2.47
CA TRP A 10 5.47 2.73 -3.75
C TRP A 10 4.14 2.82 -4.49
N SER A 11 4.18 3.03 -5.81
CA SER A 11 2.99 3.21 -6.66
C SER A 11 3.14 2.43 -7.96
N ASP A 12 2.06 1.82 -8.42
CA ASP A 12 1.99 1.15 -9.73
C ASP A 12 1.62 2.12 -10.87
N ARG A 13 1.30 3.38 -10.55
CA ARG A 13 0.80 4.38 -11.50
C ARG A 13 1.78 4.69 -12.63
N GLU A 14 3.08 4.70 -12.34
CA GLU A 14 4.13 4.89 -13.37
C GLU A 14 4.29 3.65 -14.27
N LEU A 15 3.91 2.46 -13.77
CA LEU A 15 3.94 1.22 -14.55
C LEU A 15 2.70 1.12 -15.46
N TYR A 16 1.56 1.65 -15.01
CA TYR A 16 0.27 1.55 -15.69
C TYR A 16 -0.43 2.92 -15.80
N PRO A 17 0.13 3.88 -16.58
CA PRO A 17 -0.32 5.29 -16.58
C PRO A 17 -1.72 5.54 -17.16
N HIS A 18 -2.34 4.52 -17.76
CA HIS A 18 -3.67 4.59 -18.38
C HIS A 18 -4.71 3.73 -17.66
N ASP A 19 -4.33 3.09 -16.56
CA ASP A 19 -5.27 2.29 -15.79
C ASP A 19 -6.24 3.21 -15.04
N PRO A 20 -7.57 3.02 -15.16
CA PRO A 20 -8.56 3.76 -14.39
C PRO A 20 -8.51 3.46 -12.89
N GLU A 21 -7.74 2.45 -12.49
CA GLU A 21 -7.49 2.07 -11.12
C GLU A 21 -5.99 2.10 -10.87
N TYR A 22 -5.58 2.41 -9.65
CA TYR A 22 -4.17 2.31 -9.29
C TYR A 22 -4.02 1.91 -7.84
N SER A 23 -2.89 1.26 -7.55
CA SER A 23 -2.54 0.78 -6.25
C SER A 23 -1.25 1.43 -5.76
N GLU A 24 -1.25 1.75 -4.48
CA GLU A 24 -0.08 2.23 -3.77
C GLU A 24 0.10 1.42 -2.50
N LEU A 25 1.32 1.40 -2.00
CA LEU A 25 1.59 0.84 -0.68
C LEU A 25 2.75 1.57 -0.02
N ALA A 26 2.80 1.48 1.29
CA ALA A 26 3.90 2.01 2.06
C ALA A 26 4.36 1.05 3.14
N PHE A 27 5.68 0.97 3.29
CA PHE A 27 6.34 0.32 4.41
C PHE A 27 7.01 1.39 5.27
N GLN A 28 6.67 1.44 6.56
CA GLN A 28 7.24 2.37 7.52
C GLN A 28 8.28 1.68 8.40
N ALA A 29 9.31 2.41 8.82
CA ALA A 29 10.45 1.87 9.58
C ALA A 29 10.09 1.30 10.96
N ASP A 30 8.93 1.65 11.51
CA ASP A 30 8.39 1.13 12.78
C ASP A 30 7.61 -0.19 12.63
N GLY A 31 7.59 -0.76 11.41
CA GLY A 31 6.91 -2.01 11.11
C GLY A 31 5.40 -1.85 10.87
N THR A 32 4.88 -0.64 10.71
CA THR A 32 3.54 -0.42 10.15
C THR A 32 3.61 -0.18 8.64
N GLY A 33 2.48 -0.35 7.98
CA GLY A 33 2.33 -0.01 6.58
C GLY A 33 0.87 -0.01 6.16
N TRP A 34 0.64 0.33 4.91
CA TRP A 34 -0.68 0.33 4.31
C TRP A 34 -0.62 -0.02 2.83
N THR A 35 -1.69 -0.63 2.32
CA THR A 35 -2.01 -0.65 0.89
C THR A 35 -3.16 0.32 0.65
N TYR A 36 -3.21 0.88 -0.54
CA TYR A 36 -4.26 1.77 -1.02
C TYR A 36 -4.62 1.36 -2.42
N TRP A 37 -5.89 1.12 -2.67
CA TRP A 37 -6.43 0.99 -4.02
C TRP A 37 -7.50 2.07 -4.20
N CYS A 38 -7.55 2.67 -5.38
CA CYS A 38 -8.70 3.49 -5.73
C CYS A 38 -9.02 3.45 -7.21
N SER A 39 -10.31 3.68 -7.48
CA SER A 39 -10.87 3.76 -8.82
C SER A 39 -11.18 5.21 -9.18
N TRP A 40 -11.10 5.56 -10.47
CA TRP A 40 -11.64 6.83 -10.99
C TRP A 40 -13.14 7.00 -10.76
N SER A 41 -13.85 5.90 -10.46
CA SER A 41 -15.28 5.90 -10.11
C SER A 41 -15.59 6.35 -8.68
N THR A 42 -14.62 6.88 -7.93
CA THR A 42 -14.67 7.38 -6.54
C THR A 42 -14.51 6.35 -5.43
N ALA A 43 -14.52 5.05 -5.72
CA ALA A 43 -14.27 4.04 -4.68
C ALA A 43 -12.79 4.02 -4.24
N PHE A 44 -12.55 3.75 -2.95
CA PHE A 44 -11.23 3.41 -2.44
C PHE A 44 -11.28 2.32 -1.37
N THR A 45 -10.14 1.66 -1.17
CA THR A 45 -9.85 0.84 -0.02
C THR A 45 -8.47 1.16 0.55
N VAL A 46 -8.32 1.05 1.86
CA VAL A 46 -7.03 1.09 2.56
C VAL A 46 -6.95 -0.11 3.48
N GLU A 47 -5.95 -0.95 3.30
CA GLU A 47 -5.63 -1.97 4.31
C GLU A 47 -4.44 -1.52 5.13
N ARG A 48 -4.57 -1.58 6.44
CA ARG A 48 -3.45 -1.34 7.37
C ARG A 48 -2.83 -2.64 7.75
N PHE A 49 -1.51 -2.69 7.78
CA PHE A 49 -0.79 -3.89 8.16
C PHE A 49 0.36 -3.62 9.10
N ARG A 50 0.77 -4.70 9.77
CA ARG A 50 2.09 -4.82 10.40
C ARG A 50 2.97 -5.68 9.52
N TRP A 51 4.25 -5.34 9.46
CA TRP A 51 5.20 -6.10 8.68
C TRP A 51 6.52 -6.29 9.41
N ARG A 52 7.23 -7.35 9.02
CA ARG A 52 8.63 -7.56 9.34
C ARG A 52 9.27 -8.44 8.28
N GLU A 53 10.57 -8.31 8.13
CA GLU A 53 11.35 -9.29 7.38
C GLU A 53 11.63 -10.51 8.27
N THR A 54 11.38 -11.71 7.75
CA THR A 54 11.61 -12.98 8.47
C THR A 54 12.88 -13.70 8.01
N ALA A 55 13.26 -13.46 6.76
CA ALA A 55 14.51 -13.85 6.12
C ALA A 55 14.77 -12.89 4.95
N ALA A 56 16.00 -12.86 4.43
CA ALA A 56 16.36 -12.03 3.28
C ALA A 56 15.34 -12.16 2.13
N GLY A 57 14.64 -11.07 1.82
CA GLY A 57 13.63 -11.05 0.73
C GLY A 57 12.32 -11.76 1.06
N VAL A 58 12.02 -12.03 2.34
CA VAL A 58 10.77 -12.66 2.80
C VAL A 58 10.07 -11.79 3.83
N LEU A 59 8.88 -11.31 3.48
CA LEU A 59 8.04 -10.53 4.37
C LEU A 59 7.12 -11.45 5.16
N GLU A 60 6.81 -11.07 6.39
CA GLU A 60 5.57 -11.45 7.06
C GLU A 60 4.71 -10.21 7.16
N VAL A 61 3.51 -10.25 6.57
CA VAL A 61 2.55 -9.15 6.58
C VAL A 61 1.30 -9.62 7.29
N ARG A 62 0.86 -8.85 8.29
CA ARG A 62 -0.38 -9.09 9.01
C ARG A 62 -1.33 -7.92 8.76
N LEU A 63 -2.40 -8.17 8.03
CA LEU A 63 -3.48 -7.20 7.82
C LEU A 63 -4.26 -7.03 9.14
N VAL A 64 -4.56 -5.77 9.48
CA VAL A 64 -5.15 -5.37 10.77
C VAL A 64 -6.54 -4.77 10.58
N VAL A 65 -6.72 -3.91 9.58
CA VAL A 65 -8.00 -3.27 9.30
C VAL A 65 -8.10 -2.91 7.83
N LEU A 66 -9.28 -3.13 7.27
CA LEU A 66 -9.72 -2.60 5.98
C LEU A 66 -10.60 -1.38 6.25
N LEU A 67 -10.30 -0.28 5.57
CA LEU A 67 -11.15 0.89 5.44
C LEU A 67 -11.64 0.95 3.99
N SER A 68 -12.90 1.24 3.79
CA SER A 68 -13.46 1.47 2.46
C SER A 68 -14.43 2.63 2.47
N GLY A 69 -14.66 3.19 1.28
CA GLY A 69 -15.60 4.28 1.08
C GLY A 69 -15.32 5.02 -0.20
N THR A 70 -15.55 6.32 -0.18
CA THR A 70 -15.45 7.17 -1.36
C THR A 70 -14.41 8.29 -1.22
N TRP A 71 -13.78 8.67 -2.33
CA TRP A 71 -12.89 9.81 -2.41
C TRP A 71 -13.48 10.90 -3.30
N SER A 72 -13.13 12.15 -2.99
CA SER A 72 -13.51 13.33 -3.77
C SER A 72 -12.36 14.33 -3.79
N VAL A 73 -12.44 15.34 -4.67
CA VAL A 73 -11.52 16.48 -4.67
C VAL A 73 -12.24 17.70 -4.13
N VAL A 74 -11.73 18.25 -3.02
CA VAL A 74 -12.24 19.47 -2.38
C VAL A 74 -11.09 20.46 -2.30
N ASP A 75 -11.26 21.66 -2.84
CA ASP A 75 -10.23 22.71 -2.89
C ASP A 75 -8.87 22.24 -3.45
N GLY A 76 -8.91 21.38 -4.48
CA GLY A 76 -7.72 20.81 -5.11
C GLY A 76 -7.00 19.74 -4.30
N ARG A 77 -7.60 19.25 -3.20
CA ARG A 77 -7.05 18.17 -2.36
C ARG A 77 -7.96 16.96 -2.39
N THR A 78 -7.36 15.78 -2.42
CA THR A 78 -8.09 14.52 -2.23
C THR A 78 -8.61 14.44 -0.80
N ARG A 79 -9.91 14.15 -0.66
CA ARG A 79 -10.58 13.88 0.60
C ARG A 79 -11.21 12.51 0.54
N HIS A 80 -10.98 11.71 1.57
CA HIS A 80 -11.59 10.40 1.75
C HIS A 80 -12.71 10.45 2.79
N GLU A 81 -13.81 9.79 2.48
CA GLU A 81 -14.92 9.52 3.40
C GLU A 81 -14.94 8.01 3.67
N VAL A 82 -14.60 7.62 4.90
CA VAL A 82 -14.63 6.23 5.32
C VAL A 82 -16.07 5.86 5.65
N GLU A 83 -16.60 4.88 4.92
CA GLU A 83 -17.97 4.40 5.05
C GLU A 83 -18.02 3.08 5.83
N ASP A 84 -17.00 2.23 5.67
CA ASP A 84 -16.88 0.97 6.39
C ASP A 84 -15.48 0.76 6.97
N ARG A 85 -15.45 0.04 8.09
CA ARG A 85 -14.24 -0.34 8.81
C ARG A 85 -14.35 -1.77 9.29
N GLN A 86 -13.59 -2.65 8.68
CA GLN A 86 -13.58 -4.07 9.00
C GLN A 86 -12.25 -4.48 9.65
N PRO A 87 -12.26 -5.14 10.83
CA PRO A 87 -11.05 -5.73 11.37
C PRO A 87 -10.60 -6.91 10.49
N LEU A 88 -9.29 -6.99 10.26
CA LEU A 88 -8.65 -8.09 9.54
C LEU A 88 -7.75 -8.89 10.49
N ALA A 89 -7.57 -10.17 10.19
CA ALA A 89 -6.66 -11.06 10.92
C ALA A 89 -5.85 -11.97 9.99
N THR A 90 -5.78 -11.61 8.71
CA THR A 90 -5.06 -12.35 7.68
C THR A 90 -3.57 -12.11 7.80
N THR A 91 -2.78 -13.18 7.70
CA THR A 91 -1.31 -13.11 7.64
C THR A 91 -0.84 -13.77 6.36
N SER A 92 0.09 -13.14 5.67
CA SER A 92 0.73 -13.67 4.47
C SER A 92 2.25 -13.56 4.59
N SER A 93 2.95 -14.37 3.79
CA SER A 93 4.41 -14.35 3.76
C SER A 93 4.95 -14.30 2.34
N PRO A 94 4.76 -13.16 1.63
CA PRO A 94 5.25 -13.00 0.27
C PRO A 94 6.77 -12.88 0.25
N THR A 95 7.36 -13.29 -0.85
CA THR A 95 8.74 -12.94 -1.17
C THR A 95 8.75 -11.64 -1.95
N TYR A 96 9.84 -10.88 -1.82
CA TYR A 96 10.02 -9.64 -2.54
C TYR A 96 11.43 -9.50 -3.09
N ARG A 97 11.54 -8.69 -4.13
CA ARG A 97 12.82 -8.19 -4.65
C ARG A 97 12.68 -6.71 -4.99
N ILE A 98 13.77 -5.96 -4.86
CA ILE A 98 13.85 -4.58 -5.32
C ILE A 98 14.90 -4.54 -6.44
N THR A 99 14.53 -4.04 -7.61
CA THR A 99 15.48 -3.77 -8.69
C THR A 99 15.93 -2.32 -8.64
N ASP A 100 17.10 -2.03 -9.19
CA ASP A 100 17.61 -0.67 -9.34
C ASP A 100 17.12 -0.02 -10.65
N GLU A 101 17.13 1.32 -10.68
CA GLU A 101 17.00 2.19 -11.87
C GLU A 101 15.79 1.93 -12.82
N PRO A 102 14.59 2.45 -12.49
CA PRO A 102 14.20 3.04 -11.23
C PRO A 102 13.94 1.96 -10.16
N PRO A 103 14.07 2.30 -8.86
CA PRO A 103 13.73 1.37 -7.78
C PRO A 103 12.33 0.79 -7.97
N THR A 104 12.25 -0.52 -8.19
CA THR A 104 10.99 -1.23 -8.41
C THR A 104 10.88 -2.39 -7.42
N LEU A 105 9.86 -2.32 -6.57
CA LEU A 105 9.45 -3.41 -5.71
C LEU A 105 8.67 -4.42 -6.53
N GLU A 106 9.02 -5.69 -6.42
CA GLU A 106 8.25 -6.80 -6.96
C GLU A 106 7.98 -7.84 -5.88
N LEU A 107 6.72 -8.25 -5.79
CA LEU A 107 6.21 -9.27 -4.88
C LEU A 107 5.87 -10.54 -5.68
N ASP A 108 6.04 -11.73 -5.08
CA ASP A 108 5.59 -12.97 -5.71
C ASP A 108 4.06 -13.12 -5.74
N ARG A 109 3.37 -12.37 -4.87
CA ARG A 109 1.91 -12.30 -4.75
C ARG A 109 1.47 -10.98 -4.09
N PRO A 110 0.21 -10.53 -4.29
CA PRO A 110 -0.32 -9.36 -3.61
C PRO A 110 -0.25 -9.48 -2.08
N LEU A 111 -0.15 -8.33 -1.39
CA LEU A 111 -0.22 -8.29 0.08
C LEU A 111 -1.65 -8.43 0.60
N ASP A 112 -2.61 -8.00 -0.21
CA ASP A 112 -4.04 -7.91 0.11
C ASP A 112 -4.86 -9.05 -0.51
N THR A 113 -6.17 -8.98 -0.28
CA THR A 113 -7.15 -9.97 -0.75
C THR A 113 -7.86 -9.52 -2.03
N ASP A 114 -7.13 -9.15 -3.08
CA ASP A 114 -7.56 -9.15 -4.52
C ASP A 114 -7.55 -7.80 -5.25
N LEU A 115 -7.17 -6.68 -4.61
CA LEU A 115 -7.22 -5.35 -5.24
C LEU A 115 -5.84 -4.72 -5.52
N GLY A 116 -4.78 -5.24 -4.91
CA GLY A 116 -3.43 -4.73 -5.08
C GLY A 116 -2.63 -5.40 -6.19
N GLY A 117 -1.68 -4.65 -6.74
CA GLY A 117 -0.68 -5.16 -7.68
C GLY A 117 0.46 -5.95 -7.00
N THR A 118 1.37 -6.47 -7.82
CA THR A 118 2.61 -7.12 -7.38
C THR A 118 3.87 -6.34 -7.72
N ARG A 119 3.75 -5.23 -8.44
CA ARG A 119 4.90 -4.43 -8.90
C ARG A 119 4.63 -2.96 -8.65
N PHE A 120 5.58 -2.27 -8.05
CA PHE A 120 5.44 -0.87 -7.67
C PHE A 120 6.77 -0.14 -7.84
N THR A 121 6.72 1.08 -8.33
CA THR A 121 7.89 1.97 -8.39
C THR A 121 7.96 2.83 -7.15
N LEU A 122 9.17 3.14 -6.69
CA LEU A 122 9.36 4.02 -5.53
C LEU A 122 8.94 5.45 -5.89
N LEU A 123 7.94 5.98 -5.20
CA LEU A 123 7.50 7.37 -5.33
C LEU A 123 8.28 8.30 -4.40
N SER A 124 8.45 7.89 -3.14
CA SER A 124 9.16 8.66 -2.12
C SER A 124 9.65 7.77 -0.98
N ARG A 125 10.69 8.22 -0.26
CA ARG A 125 11.16 7.55 0.98
C ARG A 125 10.31 7.86 2.20
N GLU A 126 9.42 8.85 2.09
CA GLU A 126 8.47 9.23 3.12
C GLU A 126 7.06 8.96 2.60
N ALA A 127 6.26 8.24 3.37
CA ALA A 127 4.87 7.96 3.03
C ALA A 127 3.93 8.82 3.89
N VAL A 128 3.00 9.51 3.22
CA VAL A 128 1.89 10.17 3.89
C VAL A 128 0.72 9.19 3.94
N ASP A 129 0.12 9.05 5.12
CA ASP A 129 -1.08 8.25 5.29
C ASP A 129 -2.23 8.81 4.42
N PRO A 130 -2.80 8.03 3.48
CA PRO A 130 -3.87 8.51 2.62
C PRO A 130 -5.17 8.77 3.37
N VAL A 131 -5.41 8.08 4.50
CA VAL A 131 -6.64 8.19 5.29
C VAL A 131 -6.28 8.24 6.77
N PRO A 132 -5.68 9.36 7.25
CA PRO A 132 -5.24 9.47 8.63
C PRO A 132 -6.42 9.31 9.57
N ALA A 133 -6.22 8.62 10.69
CA ALA A 133 -7.25 8.54 11.73
C ALA A 133 -7.61 9.96 12.17
N HIS A 134 -8.83 10.41 11.85
CA HIS A 134 -9.35 11.67 12.37
C HIS A 134 -9.33 11.60 13.91
N ARG A 135 -8.61 12.53 14.53
CA ARG A 135 -8.61 12.75 15.98
C ARG A 135 -9.92 13.37 16.44
#